data_AF-A0A536NU17-F1
#
_entry.id   AF-A0A536NU17-F1
#
_cell.length_a   1.000
_cell.length_b   1.000
_cell.length_c   1.000
_cell.angle_alpha   90.00
_cell.angle_beta   90.00
_cell.angle_gamma   90.00
#
_symmetry.space_group_name_H-M   'P 1'
#
loop_
_entity.id
_entity.type
_entity.pdbx_description
1 polymer ?
#
loop_
_entity_poly.entity_id
_entity_poly.type
_entity_poly.pdbx_seq_one_letter_code
_entity_poly.pdbx_strand_id
1 'polypeptide(L)'
;MYPSISAPPSSVGALAFSQARTSSRNAFSGSLRSKSTSIPYPRLMQQAGQVSPDGYWLWNGTEWVPNPYRPPVVAQWAPPFETPRFRATMTTVFLIANAIALGLGILWTVLNIAYIQTPNPDQAFTAVWGVLALAYLALLFGTLIPAGVFFSMWVHRVVRNMPALGSPDWRRSPGWSVGSSFIPILSLFYPYWAVLDAWRASDPRWRWLNQTARKSLGVPALPAVWWTLYLLALVMNRISAVMDRSSDVGTRVAGSAVDIASSVVLIGAAVLAIFVVRDLTARQELKNELISSGRLA
;
A
#
# COMPACT_ATOMS: atom_id res chain seq x y z
N MET A 1 61.71 -23.56 -8.55
CA MET A 1 62.71 -23.15 -7.55
C MET A 1 61.96 -22.71 -6.30
N TYR A 2 61.94 -23.55 -5.27
CA TYR A 2 61.57 -23.20 -3.88
C TYR A 2 62.82 -23.41 -3.03
N PRO A 3 63.02 -22.58 -2.00
CA PRO A 3 63.41 -23.09 -0.68
C PRO A 3 62.56 -22.44 0.45
N SER A 4 61.83 -23.24 1.26
CA SER A 4 62.17 -23.70 2.64
C SER A 4 62.19 -22.57 3.70
N ILE A 5 61.13 -22.37 4.49
CA ILE A 5 60.80 -22.97 5.82
C ILE A 5 61.76 -22.58 6.95
N SER A 6 61.24 -21.89 7.98
CA SER A 6 61.58 -22.10 9.38
C SER A 6 60.39 -21.73 10.31
N ALA A 7 60.17 -22.55 11.34
CA ALA A 7 59.22 -22.44 12.46
C ALA A 7 59.90 -23.15 13.67
N PRO A 8 59.29 -23.29 14.87
CA PRO A 8 58.68 -22.36 15.85
C PRO A 8 59.43 -22.45 17.24
N PRO A 9 58.89 -21.95 18.38
CA PRO A 9 58.08 -22.79 19.32
C PRO A 9 56.89 -22.02 20.00
N SER A 10 55.69 -22.58 20.21
CA SER A 10 55.16 -23.31 21.41
C SER A 10 55.61 -22.72 22.78
N SER A 11 54.79 -22.42 23.81
CA SER A 11 53.62 -23.12 24.34
C SER A 11 53.00 -22.40 25.58
N VAL A 12 51.69 -22.63 25.80
CA VAL A 12 50.98 -22.90 27.09
C VAL A 12 50.64 -21.77 28.10
N GLY A 13 49.35 -21.74 28.49
CA GLY A 13 48.83 -21.24 29.78
C GLY A 13 47.61 -20.31 29.69
N ALA A 14 46.42 -20.76 29.26
CA ALA A 14 45.32 -21.22 30.14
C ALA A 14 44.89 -20.24 31.26
N LEU A 15 43.70 -19.65 31.14
CA LEU A 15 42.68 -19.57 32.20
C LEU A 15 41.33 -19.12 31.61
N ALA A 16 40.33 -19.96 31.80
CA ALA A 16 38.92 -19.75 31.47
C ALA A 16 38.21 -18.93 32.56
N PHE A 17 37.12 -18.22 32.21
CA PHE A 17 35.87 -18.00 32.99
C PHE A 17 35.00 -17.00 32.19
N SER A 18 34.02 -17.50 31.45
CA SER A 18 32.59 -17.59 31.82
C SER A 18 31.78 -16.31 31.57
N GLN A 19 30.88 -16.42 30.59
CA GLN A 19 29.54 -15.84 30.49
C GLN A 19 29.23 -14.58 31.32
N ALA A 20 29.08 -13.45 30.63
CA ALA A 20 28.05 -12.46 30.93
C ALA A 20 27.82 -11.60 29.68
N ARG A 21 27.04 -12.13 28.73
CA ARG A 21 26.48 -11.35 27.62
C ARG A 21 25.33 -10.54 28.20
N THR A 22 25.64 -9.36 28.74
CA THR A 22 24.63 -8.50 29.37
C THR A 22 23.71 -7.87 28.32
N SER A 23 22.44 -8.21 28.51
CA SER A 23 21.25 -7.71 27.86
C SER A 23 21.11 -6.19 27.97
N SER A 24 21.02 -5.50 26.83
CA SER A 24 20.38 -4.16 26.77
C SER A 24 19.63 -3.90 25.45
N ARG A 25 19.26 -4.97 24.72
CA ARG A 25 18.25 -4.92 23.65
C ARG A 25 16.94 -5.51 24.15
N ASN A 26 16.25 -4.85 25.09
CA ASN A 26 14.87 -5.16 25.46
C ASN A 26 14.26 -3.99 26.25
N ALA A 27 13.99 -2.89 25.57
CA ALA A 27 12.99 -1.92 25.98
C ALA A 27 12.53 -1.23 24.68
N PHE A 28 11.23 -1.29 24.36
CA PHE A 28 10.60 -0.90 23.09
C PHE A 28 10.52 -1.93 21.94
N SER A 29 10.39 -3.22 22.25
CA SER A 29 9.84 -4.23 21.32
C SER A 29 8.45 -4.75 21.71
N GLY A 30 7.76 -4.04 22.60
CA GLY A 30 6.41 -4.36 23.04
C GLY A 30 5.35 -3.88 22.05
N SER A 31 4.62 -4.84 21.46
CA SER A 31 3.25 -4.70 20.88
C SER A 31 3.04 -4.66 19.35
N LEU A 32 4.01 -5.02 18.51
CA LEU A 32 3.72 -5.44 17.12
C LEU A 32 4.23 -6.84 16.79
N ARG A 33 4.13 -7.74 17.78
CA ARG A 33 3.94 -9.15 17.44
C ARG A 33 2.60 -9.16 16.69
N SER A 34 2.65 -9.29 15.37
CA SER A 34 1.46 -9.71 14.64
C SER A 34 0.93 -10.88 15.47
N LYS A 35 -0.33 -10.79 15.91
CA LYS A 35 -1.05 -12.01 16.18
C LYS A 35 -0.95 -12.74 14.84
N SER A 36 0.01 -13.66 14.74
CA SER A 36 -0.21 -14.95 14.13
C SER A 36 -1.37 -15.54 14.92
N THR A 37 -2.56 -14.98 14.69
CA THR A 37 -3.71 -15.78 14.40
C THR A 37 -3.16 -16.65 13.28
N SER A 38 -2.72 -17.85 13.63
CA SER A 38 -3.04 -18.98 12.79
C SER A 38 -4.52 -18.78 12.50
N ILE A 39 -4.82 -18.08 11.39
CA ILE A 39 -6.10 -18.28 10.75
C ILE A 39 -6.05 -19.78 10.58
N PRO A 40 -6.86 -20.56 11.32
CA PRO A 40 -6.95 -21.97 11.01
C PRO A 40 -7.32 -21.91 9.55
N TYR A 41 -6.41 -22.32 8.66
CA TYR A 41 -6.81 -22.61 7.31
C TYR A 41 -8.00 -23.51 7.56
N PRO A 42 -9.22 -23.14 7.13
CA PRO A 42 -10.14 -24.21 6.91
C PRO A 42 -9.33 -25.06 5.95
N ARG A 43 -8.86 -26.22 6.42
CA ARG A 43 -8.85 -27.38 5.58
C ARG A 43 -10.33 -27.46 5.21
N LEU A 44 -10.73 -26.68 4.19
CA LEU A 44 -11.84 -27.03 3.34
C LEU A 44 -11.46 -28.46 3.04
N MET A 45 -12.12 -29.41 3.69
CA MET A 45 -11.84 -30.81 3.48
C MET A 45 -12.14 -30.99 2.00
N GLN A 46 -11.10 -30.92 1.18
CA GLN A 46 -11.24 -30.90 -0.26
C GLN A 46 -11.80 -32.27 -0.60
N GLN A 47 -13.05 -32.29 -1.04
CA GLN A 47 -13.74 -33.53 -1.34
C GLN A 47 -13.22 -34.02 -2.69
N ALA A 48 -12.97 -35.32 -2.81
CA ALA A 48 -12.61 -35.90 -4.10
C ALA A 48 -13.70 -35.55 -5.14
N GLY A 49 -13.28 -35.04 -6.30
CA GLY A 49 -14.19 -34.51 -7.33
C GLY A 49 -14.51 -33.02 -7.20
N GLN A 50 -14.02 -32.32 -6.17
CA GLN A 50 -14.16 -30.88 -6.07
C GLN A 50 -13.45 -30.18 -7.24
N VAL A 51 -14.16 -29.26 -7.91
CA VAL A 51 -13.60 -28.43 -8.98
C VAL A 51 -13.16 -27.09 -8.39
N SER A 52 -12.02 -26.58 -8.86
CA SER A 52 -11.50 -25.27 -8.46
C SER A 52 -12.44 -24.13 -8.89
N PRO A 53 -12.42 -22.96 -8.21
CA PRO A 53 -13.30 -21.83 -8.57
C PRO A 53 -13.10 -21.32 -10.00
N ASP A 54 -11.91 -21.54 -10.59
CA ASP A 54 -11.62 -21.20 -11.98
C ASP A 54 -12.08 -22.26 -12.99
N GLY A 55 -12.41 -23.46 -12.53
CA GLY A 55 -12.95 -24.57 -13.31
C GLY A 55 -11.90 -25.45 -14.00
N TYR A 56 -10.61 -25.15 -13.84
CA TYR A 56 -9.53 -25.81 -14.57
C TYR A 56 -8.85 -26.95 -13.82
N TRP A 57 -9.07 -27.06 -12.51
CA TRP A 57 -8.44 -28.05 -11.65
C TRP A 57 -9.50 -28.89 -10.95
N LEU A 58 -9.22 -30.18 -10.81
CA LEU A 58 -10.06 -31.14 -10.11
C LEU A 58 -9.24 -31.78 -8.98
N TRP A 59 -9.81 -31.85 -7.78
CA TRP A 59 -9.18 -32.50 -6.64
C TRP A 59 -9.38 -34.01 -6.72
N ASN A 60 -8.29 -34.79 -6.87
CA ASN A 60 -8.36 -36.24 -6.95
C ASN A 60 -8.39 -36.94 -5.57
N GLY A 61 -8.34 -36.16 -4.48
CA GLY A 61 -8.25 -36.67 -3.11
C GLY A 61 -6.88 -36.44 -2.46
N THR A 62 -5.82 -36.30 -3.27
CA THR A 62 -4.45 -36.09 -2.79
C THR A 62 -3.81 -34.82 -3.36
N GLU A 63 -4.11 -34.49 -4.61
CA GLU A 63 -3.57 -33.34 -5.33
C GLU A 63 -4.57 -32.77 -6.33
N TRP A 64 -4.30 -31.54 -6.79
CA TRP A 64 -5.05 -30.93 -7.87
C TRP A 64 -4.50 -31.38 -9.21
N VAL A 65 -5.33 -32.08 -9.98
CA VAL A 65 -5.02 -32.52 -11.34
C VAL A 65 -5.76 -31.65 -12.35
N PRO A 66 -5.24 -31.51 -13.58
CA PRO A 66 -5.96 -30.88 -14.69
C PRO A 66 -7.38 -31.44 -14.82
N ASN A 67 -8.38 -30.56 -14.89
CA ASN A 67 -9.75 -30.97 -15.15
C ASN A 67 -9.85 -31.54 -16.58
N PRO A 68 -10.21 -32.82 -16.77
CA PRO A 68 -10.24 -33.45 -18.10
C PRO A 68 -11.27 -32.80 -19.04
N TYR A 69 -12.33 -32.21 -18.50
CA TYR A 69 -13.35 -31.52 -19.31
C TYR A 69 -12.96 -30.08 -19.67
N ARG A 70 -11.98 -29.52 -18.96
CA ARG A 70 -11.52 -28.15 -19.14
C ARG A 70 -10.08 -28.01 -18.68
N PRO A 71 -9.10 -28.50 -19.47
CA PRO A 71 -7.70 -28.48 -19.04
C PRO A 71 -7.21 -27.04 -18.85
N PRO A 72 -6.36 -26.78 -17.84
CA PRO A 72 -5.73 -25.48 -17.67
C PRO A 72 -4.88 -25.20 -18.89
N VAL A 73 -5.16 -24.10 -19.58
CA VAL A 73 -4.20 -23.53 -20.51
C VAL A 73 -3.06 -23.01 -19.66
N VAL A 74 -1.92 -23.71 -19.65
CA VAL A 74 -0.72 -23.25 -18.96
C VAL A 74 -0.40 -21.87 -19.53
N ALA A 75 -0.61 -20.82 -18.73
CA ALA A 75 -0.29 -19.47 -19.14
C ALA A 75 1.23 -19.34 -19.19
N GLN A 76 1.85 -19.79 -20.29
CA GLN A 76 3.30 -19.72 -20.52
C GLN A 76 3.83 -18.28 -20.42
N TRP A 77 2.96 -17.30 -20.55
CA TRP A 77 3.25 -15.87 -20.48
C TRP A 77 3.14 -15.27 -19.07
N ALA A 78 2.68 -16.02 -18.05
CA ALA A 78 2.52 -15.48 -16.70
C ALA A 78 3.89 -15.10 -16.12
N PRO A 79 4.14 -13.80 -15.84
CA PRO A 79 5.44 -13.39 -15.32
C PRO A 79 5.68 -14.02 -13.95
N PRO A 80 6.94 -14.33 -13.59
CA PRO A 80 7.25 -14.85 -12.26
C PRO A 80 6.84 -13.83 -11.19
N PHE A 81 6.46 -14.34 -10.01
CA PHE A 81 6.20 -13.49 -8.86
C PHE A 81 7.49 -12.75 -8.48
N GLU A 82 7.41 -11.45 -8.25
CA GLU A 82 8.51 -10.74 -7.63
C GLU A 82 8.01 -9.71 -6.60
N THR A 83 8.78 -9.51 -5.52
CA THR A 83 8.30 -8.82 -4.33
C THR A 83 7.89 -7.37 -4.59
N PRO A 84 6.76 -6.88 -4.03
CA PRO A 84 6.38 -5.48 -4.07
C PRO A 84 6.95 -4.64 -2.91
N ARG A 85 7.72 -5.23 -1.98
CA ARG A 85 8.19 -4.59 -0.72
C ARG A 85 8.81 -3.22 -0.90
N PHE A 86 9.80 -3.09 -1.79
CA PHE A 86 10.50 -1.82 -1.98
C PHE A 86 9.53 -0.69 -2.35
N ARG A 87 8.63 -0.96 -3.30
CA ARG A 87 7.61 0.00 -3.77
C ARG A 87 6.60 0.31 -2.67
N ALA A 88 6.20 -0.70 -1.90
CA ALA A 88 5.30 -0.55 -0.76
C ALA A 88 5.93 0.32 0.36
N THR A 89 7.21 0.11 0.66
CA THR A 89 7.97 0.90 1.64
C THR A 89 8.08 2.34 1.20
N MET A 90 8.48 2.61 -0.05
CA MET A 90 8.58 3.98 -0.57
C MET A 90 7.22 4.68 -0.60
N THR A 91 6.17 3.98 -1.04
CA THR A 91 4.78 4.47 -0.96
C THR A 91 4.42 4.87 0.47
N THR A 92 4.75 4.03 1.45
CA THR A 92 4.49 4.32 2.86
C THR A 92 5.25 5.54 3.36
N VAL A 93 6.55 5.65 3.05
CA VAL A 93 7.38 6.79 3.46
C VAL A 93 6.82 8.10 2.90
N PHE A 94 6.49 8.14 1.61
CA PHE A 94 5.94 9.35 1.00
C PHE A 94 4.52 9.66 1.43
N LEU A 95 3.68 8.67 1.73
CA LEU A 95 2.36 8.91 2.33
C LEU A 95 2.48 9.47 3.76
N ILE A 96 3.45 9.02 4.56
CA ILE A 96 3.74 9.60 5.87
C ILE A 96 4.21 11.04 5.73
N ALA A 97 5.17 11.29 4.83
CA ALA A 97 5.67 12.64 4.58
C ALA A 97 4.55 13.58 4.09
N ASN A 98 3.66 13.08 3.22
CA ASN A 98 2.53 13.84 2.74
C ASN A 98 1.49 14.10 3.85
N ALA A 99 1.22 13.13 4.72
CA ALA A 99 0.35 13.34 5.88
C ALA A 99 0.92 14.40 6.85
N ILE A 100 2.24 14.43 7.04
CA ILE A 100 2.91 15.48 7.83
C ILE A 100 2.78 16.85 7.13
N ALA A 101 2.99 16.90 5.81
CA ALA A 101 2.81 18.13 5.03
C ALA A 101 1.37 18.65 5.12
N LEU A 102 0.36 17.78 5.06
CA LEU A 102 -1.05 18.14 5.28
C LEU A 102 -1.30 18.66 6.70
N GLY A 103 -0.64 18.08 7.71
CA GLY A 103 -0.69 18.58 9.08
C GLY A 103 -0.11 19.99 9.23
N LEU A 104 1.01 20.27 8.56
CA LEU A 104 1.56 21.63 8.45
C LEU A 104 0.64 22.55 7.63
N GLY A 105 -0.11 21.99 6.67
CA GLY A 105 -1.16 22.66 5.93
C GLY A 105 -2.27 23.21 6.82
N ILE A 106 -2.68 22.48 7.85
CA ILE A 106 -3.66 22.97 8.83
C ILE A 106 -3.12 24.23 9.53
N LEU A 107 -1.85 24.22 9.96
CA LEU A 107 -1.21 25.39 10.54
C LEU A 107 -1.16 26.56 9.53
N TRP A 108 -0.79 26.27 8.28
CA TRP A 108 -0.79 27.25 7.20
C TRP A 108 -2.19 27.88 7.00
N THR A 109 -3.25 27.07 7.01
CA THR A 109 -4.64 27.55 6.86
C THR A 109 -5.06 28.41 8.05
N VAL A 110 -4.70 28.05 9.28
CA VAL A 110 -4.95 28.88 10.47
C VAL A 110 -4.25 30.24 10.37
N LEU A 111 -2.98 30.23 9.94
CA LEU A 111 -2.22 31.46 9.70
C LEU A 111 -2.85 32.29 8.57
N ASN A 112 -3.36 31.63 7.52
CA ASN A 112 -4.02 32.30 6.40
C ASN A 112 -5.30 33.05 6.81
N ILE A 113 -6.05 32.55 7.80
CA ILE A 113 -7.22 33.26 8.35
C ILE A 113 -6.82 34.64 8.88
N ALA A 114 -5.69 34.74 9.59
CA ALA A 114 -5.19 36.03 10.07
C ALA A 114 -4.83 36.96 8.90
N TYR A 115 -4.18 36.44 7.85
CA TYR A 115 -3.90 37.18 6.63
C TYR A 115 -5.17 37.72 5.95
N ILE A 116 -6.22 36.91 5.84
CA ILE A 116 -7.52 37.30 5.25
C ILE A 116 -8.16 38.47 6.00
N GLN A 117 -7.94 38.55 7.31
CA GLN A 117 -8.53 39.58 8.17
C GLN A 117 -7.70 40.86 8.24
N THR A 118 -6.43 40.84 7.81
CA THR A 118 -5.56 42.02 7.82
C THR A 118 -6.06 43.07 6.80
N PRO A 119 -6.49 44.26 7.24
CA PRO A 119 -6.89 45.33 6.33
C PRO A 119 -5.65 45.94 5.69
N ASN A 120 -5.64 46.07 4.35
CA ASN A 120 -4.58 46.74 3.58
C ASN A 120 -3.16 46.32 3.98
N PRO A 121 -2.79 45.03 3.84
CA PRO A 121 -1.44 44.58 4.13
C PRO A 121 -0.42 45.36 3.28
N ASP A 122 0.69 45.76 3.90
CA ASP A 122 1.76 46.42 3.18
C ASP A 122 2.48 45.43 2.22
N GLN A 123 3.30 45.97 1.32
CA GLN A 123 3.97 45.17 0.30
C GLN A 123 4.95 44.16 0.90
N ALA A 124 5.65 44.53 1.97
CA ALA A 124 6.62 43.66 2.64
C ALA A 124 5.93 42.46 3.28
N PHE A 125 4.84 42.65 4.02
CA PHE A 125 4.04 41.57 4.58
C PHE A 125 3.51 40.66 3.48
N THR A 126 2.88 41.22 2.45
CA THR A 126 2.32 40.46 1.31
C THR A 126 3.39 39.59 0.64
N ALA A 127 4.60 40.12 0.45
CA ALA A 127 5.71 39.38 -0.13
C ALA A 127 6.15 38.19 0.73
N VAL A 128 6.28 38.38 2.05
CA VAL A 128 6.64 37.29 2.99
C VAL A 128 5.60 36.17 2.95
N TRP A 129 4.31 36.51 2.96
CA TRP A 129 3.24 35.50 2.84
C TRP A 129 3.27 34.76 1.52
N GLY A 130 3.55 35.46 0.41
CA GLY A 130 3.72 34.82 -0.90
C GLY A 130 4.86 33.80 -0.90
N VAL A 131 6.00 34.14 -0.30
CA VAL A 131 7.15 33.21 -0.19
C VAL A 131 6.80 31.99 0.67
N LEU A 132 6.15 32.19 1.83
CA LEU A 132 5.71 31.09 2.68
C LEU A 132 4.68 30.19 1.98
N ALA A 133 3.76 30.77 1.22
CA ALA A 133 2.78 30.03 0.42
C ALA A 133 3.47 29.15 -0.63
N LEU A 134 4.45 29.71 -1.36
CA LEU A 134 5.24 28.96 -2.35
C LEU A 134 6.07 27.86 -1.70
N ALA A 135 6.67 28.10 -0.53
CA ALA A 135 7.41 27.10 0.22
C ALA A 135 6.51 25.94 0.66
N TYR A 136 5.31 26.25 1.17
CA TYR A 136 4.32 25.25 1.52
C TYR A 136 3.84 24.45 0.30
N LEU A 137 3.56 25.11 -0.83
CA LEU A 137 3.21 24.43 -2.08
C LEU A 137 4.33 23.50 -2.55
N ALA A 138 5.59 23.94 -2.49
CA ALA A 138 6.74 23.11 -2.85
C ALA A 138 6.84 21.87 -1.96
N LEU A 139 6.63 22.01 -0.64
CA LEU A 139 6.58 20.87 0.30
C LEU A 139 5.42 19.91 -0.01
N LEU A 140 4.23 20.45 -0.26
CA LEU A 140 3.03 19.67 -0.56
C LEU A 140 3.23 18.85 -1.84
N PHE A 141 3.61 19.50 -2.95
CA PHE A 141 3.84 18.81 -4.22
C PHE A 141 5.07 17.89 -4.19
N GLY A 142 6.12 18.29 -3.47
CA GLY A 142 7.33 17.49 -3.28
C GLY A 142 7.09 16.17 -2.55
N THR A 143 6.03 16.07 -1.75
CA THR A 143 5.62 14.82 -1.09
C THR A 143 4.52 14.09 -1.85
N LEU A 144 3.56 14.82 -2.41
CA LEU A 144 2.40 14.27 -3.12
C LEU A 144 2.80 13.55 -4.41
N ILE A 145 3.67 14.16 -5.23
CA ILE A 145 4.04 13.59 -6.54
C ILE A 145 4.77 12.25 -6.36
N PRO A 146 5.83 12.15 -5.53
CA PRO A 146 6.46 10.85 -5.27
C PRO A 146 5.51 9.83 -4.65
N ALA A 147 4.61 10.24 -3.73
CA ALA A 147 3.60 9.34 -3.17
C ALA A 147 2.73 8.72 -4.27
N GLY A 148 2.21 9.54 -5.19
CA GLY A 148 1.40 9.07 -6.32
C GLY A 148 2.18 8.16 -7.28
N VAL A 149 3.43 8.50 -7.57
CA VAL A 149 4.31 7.69 -8.45
C VAL A 149 4.59 6.33 -7.84
N PHE A 150 5.08 6.27 -6.60
CA PHE A 150 5.38 5.00 -5.93
C PHE A 150 4.13 4.17 -5.68
N PHE A 151 3.01 4.80 -5.31
CA PHE A 151 1.72 4.12 -5.19
C PHE A 151 1.32 3.48 -6.52
N SER A 152 1.44 4.20 -7.64
CA SER A 152 1.13 3.68 -8.97
C SER A 152 2.07 2.52 -9.37
N MET A 153 3.37 2.65 -9.11
CA MET A 153 4.35 1.59 -9.34
C MET A 153 4.07 0.35 -8.48
N TRP A 154 3.59 0.55 -7.26
CA TRP A 154 3.17 -0.52 -6.35
C TRP A 154 1.89 -1.20 -6.86
N VAL A 155 0.85 -0.44 -7.24
CA VAL A 155 -0.39 -0.97 -7.84
C VAL A 155 -0.07 -1.80 -9.09
N HIS A 156 0.75 -1.26 -10.00
CA HIS A 156 1.21 -1.98 -11.17
C HIS A 156 1.84 -3.32 -10.79
N ARG A 157 2.67 -3.33 -9.75
CA ARG A 157 3.36 -4.53 -9.31
C ARG A 157 2.41 -5.57 -8.73
N VAL A 158 1.55 -5.18 -7.80
CA VAL A 158 0.61 -6.13 -7.18
C VAL A 158 -0.35 -6.72 -8.21
N VAL A 159 -0.76 -5.95 -9.22
CA VAL A 159 -1.56 -6.45 -10.34
C VAL A 159 -0.76 -7.41 -11.22
N ARG A 160 0.49 -7.08 -11.54
CA ARG A 160 1.37 -7.96 -12.35
C ARG A 160 1.67 -9.29 -11.67
N ASN A 161 1.65 -9.36 -10.34
CA ASN A 161 1.85 -10.59 -9.58
C ASN A 161 0.62 -11.51 -9.56
N MET A 162 -0.58 -11.03 -9.90
CA MET A 162 -1.81 -11.81 -9.77
C MET A 162 -1.84 -13.11 -10.59
N PRO A 163 -1.34 -13.16 -11.85
CA PRO A 163 -1.26 -14.42 -12.61
C PRO A 163 -0.38 -15.47 -11.91
N ALA A 164 0.78 -15.08 -11.38
CA ALA A 164 1.67 -15.99 -10.63
C ALA A 164 1.00 -16.55 -9.37
N LEU A 165 0.10 -15.77 -8.76
CA LEU A 165 -0.69 -16.16 -7.59
C LEU A 165 -1.94 -17.00 -7.94
N GLY A 166 -2.09 -17.46 -9.18
CA GLY A 166 -3.23 -18.28 -9.63
C GLY A 166 -4.53 -17.50 -9.88
N SER A 167 -4.45 -16.18 -9.96
CA SER A 167 -5.62 -15.30 -10.13
C SER A 167 -5.47 -14.37 -11.35
N PRO A 168 -5.26 -14.90 -12.57
CA PRO A 168 -5.06 -14.05 -13.74
C PRO A 168 -6.28 -13.17 -14.05
N ASP A 169 -6.03 -11.92 -14.45
CA ASP A 169 -7.03 -11.04 -15.05
C ASP A 169 -6.60 -10.62 -16.44
N TRP A 170 -7.26 -11.17 -17.45
CA TRP A 170 -6.95 -10.94 -18.86
C TRP A 170 -7.45 -9.56 -19.35
N ARG A 171 -8.37 -8.93 -18.61
CA ARG A 171 -8.99 -7.66 -19.02
C ARG A 171 -8.29 -6.44 -18.44
N ARG A 172 -7.49 -6.60 -17.39
CA ARG A 172 -6.78 -5.49 -16.74
C ARG A 172 -5.29 -5.71 -16.82
N SER A 173 -4.65 -5.05 -17.79
CA SER A 173 -3.20 -5.05 -17.86
C SER A 173 -2.60 -4.22 -16.72
N PRO A 174 -1.40 -4.59 -16.21
CA PRO A 174 -0.66 -3.77 -15.26
C PRO A 174 -0.44 -2.35 -15.76
N GLY A 175 -0.16 -2.18 -17.07
CA GLY A 175 0.02 -0.88 -17.72
C GLY A 175 -1.25 -0.02 -17.72
N TRP A 176 -2.41 -0.62 -18.00
CA TRP A 176 -3.70 0.09 -17.92
C TRP A 176 -4.01 0.56 -16.49
N SER A 177 -3.46 -0.14 -15.49
CA SER A 177 -3.60 0.24 -14.09
C SER A 177 -2.84 1.49 -13.67
N VAL A 178 -1.85 1.90 -14.47
CA VAL A 178 -1.15 3.17 -14.30
C VAL A 178 -1.70 4.21 -15.26
N GLY A 179 -1.93 3.84 -16.53
CA GLY A 179 -2.40 4.77 -17.57
C GLY A 179 -3.76 5.38 -17.27
N SER A 180 -4.68 4.62 -16.67
CA SER A 180 -6.00 5.10 -16.27
C SER A 180 -5.96 6.18 -15.18
N SER A 181 -4.90 6.23 -14.36
CA SER A 181 -4.71 7.26 -13.34
C SER A 181 -4.48 8.66 -13.92
N PHE A 182 -4.13 8.76 -15.21
CA PHE A 182 -3.96 10.04 -15.91
C PHE A 182 -5.24 10.52 -16.61
N ILE A 183 -6.28 9.69 -16.66
CA ILE A 183 -7.58 10.06 -17.22
C ILE A 183 -8.45 10.57 -16.05
N PRO A 184 -8.87 11.85 -16.02
CA PRO A 184 -9.46 12.47 -14.83
C PRO A 184 -10.67 11.74 -14.23
N ILE A 185 -11.53 11.16 -15.06
CA ILE A 185 -12.70 10.40 -14.60
C ILE A 185 -12.28 9.02 -14.09
N LEU A 186 -11.34 8.36 -14.77
CA LEU A 186 -10.89 7.04 -14.38
C LEU A 186 -10.00 7.06 -13.13
N SER A 187 -9.25 8.15 -12.90
CA SER A 187 -8.41 8.30 -11.71
C SER A 187 -9.22 8.28 -10.40
N LEU A 188 -10.52 8.59 -10.44
CA LEU A 188 -11.44 8.53 -9.31
C LEU A 188 -11.90 7.12 -8.93
N PHE A 189 -11.82 6.14 -9.84
CA PHE A 189 -12.38 4.80 -9.62
C PHE A 189 -11.37 3.69 -9.83
N TYR A 190 -10.45 3.87 -10.77
CA TYR A 190 -9.58 2.81 -11.21
C TYR A 190 -8.57 2.37 -10.13
N PRO A 191 -7.90 3.26 -9.38
CA PRO A 191 -6.95 2.82 -8.36
C PRO A 191 -7.63 1.95 -7.29
N TYR A 192 -8.85 2.33 -6.89
CA TYR A 192 -9.68 1.50 -6.01
C TYR A 192 -9.99 0.14 -6.61
N TRP A 193 -10.46 0.09 -7.86
CA TRP A 193 -10.79 -1.17 -8.51
C TRP A 193 -9.58 -2.09 -8.68
N ALA A 194 -8.39 -1.53 -8.96
CA ALA A 194 -7.16 -2.29 -9.09
C ALA A 194 -6.74 -2.88 -7.74
N VAL A 195 -6.74 -2.07 -6.67
CA VAL A 195 -6.41 -2.51 -5.32
C VAL A 195 -7.42 -3.54 -4.80
N LEU A 196 -8.72 -3.29 -4.97
CA LEU A 196 -9.78 -4.21 -4.54
C LEU A 196 -9.66 -5.57 -5.23
N ASP A 197 -9.37 -5.56 -6.53
CA ASP A 197 -9.26 -6.77 -7.32
C ASP A 197 -7.99 -7.56 -7.00
N ALA A 198 -6.87 -6.86 -6.80
CA ALA A 198 -5.63 -7.44 -6.28
C ALA A 198 -5.81 -7.98 -4.86
N TRP A 199 -6.59 -7.30 -4.01
CA TRP A 199 -6.90 -7.76 -2.65
C TRP A 199 -7.64 -9.10 -2.65
N ARG A 200 -8.70 -9.19 -3.46
CA ARG A 200 -9.46 -10.42 -3.66
C ARG A 200 -8.61 -11.54 -4.27
N ALA A 201 -7.75 -11.21 -5.23
CA ALA A 201 -6.83 -12.15 -5.85
C ALA A 201 -5.78 -12.72 -4.88
N SER A 202 -5.44 -11.98 -3.84
CA SER A 202 -4.39 -12.29 -2.86
C SER A 202 -4.93 -13.01 -1.62
N ASP A 203 -6.19 -13.45 -1.60
CA ASP A 203 -6.74 -14.23 -0.49
C ASP A 203 -6.05 -15.60 -0.40
N PRO A 204 -5.38 -15.92 0.73
CA PRO A 204 -4.67 -17.19 0.90
C PRO A 204 -5.60 -18.40 1.09
N ARG A 205 -6.92 -18.19 1.21
CA ARG A 205 -7.90 -19.29 1.28
C ARG A 205 -8.13 -19.99 -0.06
N TRP A 206 -7.72 -19.35 -1.17
CA TRP A 206 -8.01 -19.83 -2.52
C TRP A 206 -6.74 -19.86 -3.37
N ARG A 207 -6.43 -21.03 -3.94
CA ARG A 207 -5.32 -21.20 -4.88
C ARG A 207 -5.57 -20.52 -6.20
N TRP A 208 -6.72 -20.82 -6.80
CA TRP A 208 -7.13 -20.29 -8.10
C TRP A 208 -8.44 -19.54 -7.99
N LEU A 209 -8.46 -18.34 -8.54
CA LEU A 209 -9.64 -17.50 -8.59
C LEU A 209 -9.77 -16.88 -9.98
N ASN A 210 -10.79 -17.27 -10.72
CA ASN A 210 -11.18 -16.54 -11.92
C ASN A 210 -11.84 -15.20 -11.55
N GLN A 211 -12.05 -14.35 -12.55
CA GLN A 211 -12.64 -13.03 -12.34
C GLN A 211 -14.03 -13.08 -11.68
N THR A 212 -14.87 -14.05 -12.05
CA THR A 212 -16.23 -14.19 -11.52
C THR A 212 -16.21 -14.55 -10.04
N ALA A 213 -15.40 -15.54 -9.66
CA ALA A 213 -15.20 -15.98 -8.28
C ALA A 213 -14.61 -14.87 -7.39
N ARG A 214 -13.71 -14.02 -7.94
CA ARG A 214 -13.21 -12.85 -7.21
C ARG A 214 -14.29 -11.83 -6.94
N LYS A 215 -15.16 -11.56 -7.92
CA LYS A 215 -16.25 -10.58 -7.78
C LYS A 215 -17.32 -11.02 -6.78
N SER A 216 -17.53 -12.32 -6.59
CA SER A 216 -18.44 -12.84 -5.57
C SER A 216 -17.90 -12.74 -4.14
N LEU A 217 -16.60 -12.49 -3.96
CA LEU A 217 -16.04 -12.22 -2.63
C LEU A 217 -16.54 -10.85 -2.14
N GLY A 218 -16.91 -10.77 -0.86
CA GLY A 218 -17.32 -9.52 -0.22
C GLY A 218 -16.29 -8.40 -0.39
N VAL A 219 -16.76 -7.14 -0.31
CA VAL A 219 -15.87 -5.98 -0.36
C VAL A 219 -15.19 -5.83 1.02
N PRO A 220 -13.86 -5.93 1.13
CA PRO A 220 -13.16 -5.72 2.38
C PRO A 220 -13.34 -4.27 2.85
N ALA A 221 -13.64 -4.09 4.13
CA ALA A 221 -13.90 -2.77 4.72
C ALA A 221 -12.72 -1.81 4.56
N LEU A 222 -11.48 -2.29 4.71
CA LEU A 222 -10.31 -1.43 4.71
C LEU A 222 -10.11 -0.67 3.37
N PRO A 223 -10.01 -1.33 2.19
CA PRO A 223 -9.97 -0.63 0.91
C PRO A 223 -11.20 0.24 0.63
N ALA A 224 -12.39 -0.16 1.09
CA ALA A 224 -13.62 0.60 0.89
C ALA A 224 -13.61 1.91 1.68
N VAL A 225 -13.38 1.84 3.00
CA VAL A 225 -13.36 3.01 3.88
C VAL A 225 -12.24 3.97 3.48
N TRP A 226 -11.05 3.45 3.18
CA TRP A 226 -9.94 4.26 2.66
C TRP A 226 -10.37 5.12 1.46
N TRP A 227 -10.96 4.49 0.44
CA TRP A 227 -11.31 5.19 -0.78
C TRP A 227 -12.48 6.15 -0.57
N THR A 228 -13.45 5.78 0.26
CA THR A 228 -14.57 6.68 0.64
C THR A 228 -14.06 7.94 1.33
N LEU A 229 -13.12 7.83 2.29
CA LEU A 229 -12.54 9.01 2.93
C LEU A 229 -11.75 9.86 1.94
N TYR A 230 -11.00 9.23 1.03
CA TYR A 230 -10.28 9.96 -0.02
C TYR A 230 -11.24 10.77 -0.92
N LEU A 231 -12.31 10.14 -1.40
CA LEU A 231 -13.33 10.82 -2.22
C LEU A 231 -14.05 11.93 -1.45
N LEU A 232 -14.37 11.69 -0.16
CA LEU A 232 -14.97 12.70 0.71
C LEU A 232 -14.05 13.92 0.84
N ALA A 233 -12.76 13.71 1.12
CA ALA A 233 -11.79 14.79 1.20
C ALA A 233 -11.67 15.57 -0.11
N LEU A 234 -11.70 14.89 -1.28
CA LEU A 234 -11.70 15.57 -2.58
C LEU A 234 -12.91 16.49 -2.74
N VAL A 235 -14.11 16.03 -2.39
CA VAL A 235 -15.33 16.85 -2.46
C VAL A 235 -15.24 18.04 -1.51
N MET A 236 -14.82 17.83 -0.26
CA MET A 236 -14.67 18.92 0.72
C MET A 236 -13.65 19.96 0.28
N ASN A 237 -12.50 19.54 -0.26
CA ASN A 237 -11.48 20.44 -0.78
C ASN A 237 -12.01 21.26 -1.97
N ARG A 238 -12.84 20.68 -2.85
CA ARG A 238 -13.51 21.43 -3.92
C ARG A 238 -14.48 22.47 -3.38
N ILE A 239 -15.26 22.14 -2.35
CA ILE A 239 -16.17 23.09 -1.69
C ILE A 239 -15.36 24.25 -1.09
N SER A 240 -14.30 23.96 -0.34
CA SER A 240 -13.41 24.99 0.22
C SER A 240 -12.85 25.91 -0.85
N ALA A 241 -12.31 25.34 -1.94
CA ALA A 241 -11.72 26.12 -3.03
C ALA A 241 -12.73 27.03 -3.75
N VAL A 242 -14.02 26.70 -3.74
CA VAL A 242 -15.09 27.58 -4.24
C VAL A 242 -15.38 28.69 -3.23
N MET A 243 -15.46 28.37 -1.93
CA MET A 243 -15.68 29.35 -0.86
C MET A 243 -14.55 30.37 -0.75
N ASP A 244 -13.29 29.95 -0.97
CA ASP A 244 -12.11 30.82 -0.93
C ASP A 244 -12.10 31.91 -2.00
N ARG A 245 -12.87 31.72 -3.09
CA ARG A 245 -13.04 32.70 -4.17
C ARG A 245 -14.19 33.69 -3.93
N SER A 246 -14.93 33.54 -2.83
CA SER A 246 -16.00 34.45 -2.46
C SER A 246 -15.45 35.85 -2.17
N SER A 247 -16.20 36.89 -2.49
CA SER A 247 -15.89 38.27 -2.07
C SER A 247 -16.20 38.52 -0.59
N ASP A 248 -17.04 37.68 0.02
CA ASP A 248 -17.40 37.77 1.43
C ASP A 248 -16.32 37.12 2.32
N VAL A 249 -15.80 37.91 3.26
CA VAL A 249 -14.78 37.48 4.23
C VAL A 249 -15.32 36.35 5.12
N GLY A 250 -16.58 36.40 5.54
CA GLY A 250 -17.20 35.36 6.36
C GLY A 250 -17.20 34.01 5.66
N THR A 251 -17.57 33.98 4.38
CA THR A 251 -17.55 32.79 3.52
C THR A 251 -16.14 32.24 3.36
N ARG A 252 -15.11 33.08 3.19
CA ARG A 252 -13.70 32.63 3.08
C ARG A 252 -13.20 32.01 4.38
N VAL A 253 -13.55 32.59 5.54
CA VAL A 253 -13.21 32.01 6.85
C VAL A 253 -13.92 30.67 7.06
N ALA A 254 -15.19 30.56 6.67
CA ALA A 254 -15.90 29.28 6.68
C ALA A 254 -15.25 28.26 5.72
N GLY A 255 -14.77 28.70 4.55
CA GLY A 255 -13.98 27.89 3.61
C GLY A 255 -12.74 27.31 4.28
N SER A 256 -11.97 28.14 5.01
CA SER A 256 -10.80 27.68 5.77
C SER A 256 -11.14 26.57 6.80
N ALA A 257 -12.31 26.64 7.45
CA ALA A 257 -12.75 25.57 8.35
C ALA A 257 -13.07 24.26 7.59
N VAL A 258 -13.67 24.36 6.40
CA VAL A 258 -13.91 23.20 5.51
C VAL A 258 -12.59 22.61 5.02
N ASP A 259 -11.59 23.45 4.68
CA ASP A 259 -10.25 23.00 4.30
C ASP A 259 -9.57 22.21 5.41
N ILE A 260 -9.58 22.72 6.65
CA ILE A 260 -9.02 22.04 7.81
C ILE A 260 -9.69 20.68 8.03
N ALA A 261 -11.03 20.64 8.00
CA ALA A 261 -11.78 19.40 8.13
C ALA A 261 -11.43 18.41 7.00
N SER A 262 -11.31 18.90 5.76
CA SER A 262 -10.91 18.09 4.60
C SER A 262 -9.50 17.52 4.76
N SER A 263 -8.57 18.30 5.31
CA SER A 263 -7.18 17.89 5.57
C SER A 263 -7.13 16.78 6.61
N VAL A 264 -7.93 16.86 7.68
CA VAL A 264 -8.04 15.79 8.70
C VAL A 264 -8.57 14.49 8.08
N VAL A 265 -9.63 14.58 7.26
CA VAL A 265 -10.18 13.43 6.54
C VAL A 265 -9.15 12.83 5.58
N LEU A 266 -8.39 13.66 4.86
CA LEU A 266 -7.36 13.23 3.93
C LEU A 266 -6.17 12.56 4.63
N ILE A 267 -5.76 13.07 5.79
CA ILE A 267 -4.75 12.42 6.64
C ILE A 267 -5.25 11.03 7.09
N GLY A 268 -6.52 10.93 7.51
CA GLY A 268 -7.15 9.64 7.82
C GLY A 268 -7.14 8.69 6.63
N ALA A 269 -7.46 9.18 5.43
CA ALA A 269 -7.37 8.40 4.21
C ALA A 269 -5.92 7.95 3.93
N ALA A 270 -4.91 8.81 4.10
CA ALA A 270 -3.50 8.46 3.91
C ALA A 270 -3.05 7.35 4.87
N VAL A 271 -3.48 7.40 6.14
CA VAL A 271 -3.21 6.35 7.13
C VAL A 271 -3.85 5.01 6.71
N LEU A 272 -5.11 5.03 6.28
CA LEU A 272 -5.76 3.81 5.77
C LEU A 272 -5.09 3.29 4.49
N ALA A 273 -4.62 4.17 3.60
CA ALA A 273 -3.86 3.82 2.41
C ALA A 273 -2.58 3.04 2.78
N ILE A 274 -1.86 3.49 3.81
CA ILE A 274 -0.67 2.80 4.33
C ILE A 274 -1.03 1.39 4.81
N PHE A 275 -2.14 1.24 5.55
CA PHE A 275 -2.60 -0.08 5.97
C PHE A 275 -2.98 -0.96 4.78
N VAL A 276 -3.66 -0.41 3.77
CA VAL A 276 -3.99 -1.12 2.53
C VAL A 276 -2.72 -1.62 1.83
N VAL A 277 -1.73 -0.74 1.67
CA VAL A 277 -0.46 -1.06 1.00
C VAL A 277 0.29 -2.17 1.75
N ARG A 278 0.39 -2.06 3.08
CA ARG A 278 1.09 -3.04 3.92
C ARG A 278 0.38 -4.38 3.96
N ASP A 279 -0.93 -4.40 4.20
CA ASP A 279 -1.70 -5.64 4.32
C ASP A 279 -1.78 -6.38 2.98
N LEU A 280 -2.03 -5.67 1.87
CA LEU A 280 -2.04 -6.30 0.56
C LEU A 280 -0.66 -6.85 0.16
N THR A 281 0.41 -6.12 0.47
CA THR A 281 1.78 -6.61 0.23
C THR A 281 2.05 -7.89 1.04
N ALA A 282 1.72 -7.90 2.33
CA ALA A 282 1.89 -9.08 3.18
C ALA A 282 1.05 -10.28 2.70
N ARG A 283 -0.19 -10.04 2.26
CA ARG A 283 -1.06 -11.08 1.69
C ARG A 283 -0.47 -11.72 0.45
N GLN A 284 0.05 -10.92 -0.48
CA GLN A 284 0.68 -11.45 -1.70
C GLN A 284 1.90 -12.31 -1.39
N GLU A 285 2.72 -11.88 -0.45
CA GLU A 285 3.92 -12.63 -0.06
C GLU A 285 3.58 -13.91 0.67
N LEU A 286 2.64 -13.86 1.62
CA LEU A 286 2.15 -15.05 2.30
C LEU A 286 1.58 -16.06 1.29
N LYS A 287 0.75 -15.60 0.36
CA LYS A 287 0.18 -16.48 -0.67
C LYS A 287 1.27 -17.10 -1.54
N ASN A 288 2.27 -16.32 -1.96
CA ASN A 288 3.41 -16.82 -2.72
C ASN A 288 4.22 -17.87 -1.93
N GLU A 289 4.51 -17.62 -0.65
CA GLU A 289 5.23 -18.55 0.23
C GLU A 289 4.47 -19.88 0.40
N LEU A 290 3.15 -19.81 0.54
CA LEU A 290 2.31 -21.01 0.66
C LEU A 290 2.27 -21.82 -0.64
N ILE A 291 2.28 -21.15 -1.80
CA ILE A 291 2.38 -21.80 -3.11
C ILE A 291 3.76 -22.45 -3.26
N SER A 292 4.84 -21.72 -2.98
CA SER A 292 6.21 -22.22 -3.16
C SER A 292 6.58 -23.34 -2.19
N SER A 293 5.94 -23.39 -1.02
CA SER A 293 6.10 -24.47 -0.04
C SER A 293 5.16 -25.67 -0.27
N GLY A 294 4.31 -25.63 -1.30
CA GLY A 294 3.33 -26.68 -1.61
C GLY A 294 2.18 -26.80 -0.60
N ARG A 295 2.07 -25.88 0.37
CA ARG A 295 0.98 -25.85 1.38
C ARG A 295 -0.35 -25.38 0.80
N LEU A 296 -0.28 -24.71 -0.34
CA LEU A 296 -1.42 -24.21 -1.09
C LEU A 296 -1.29 -24.80 -2.49
N ALA A 297 -1.71 -26.06 -2.58
CA ALA A 297 -1.78 -26.84 -3.81
C ALA A 297 -2.84 -26.25 -4.74
#